data_AF-G0LG21-F1
#
_entry.id   AF-G0LG21-F1
#
_cell.length_a   1.000
_cell.length_b   1.000
_cell.length_c   1.000
_cell.angle_alpha   90.00
_cell.angle_beta   90.00
_cell.angle_gamma   90.00
#
_symmetry.space_group_name_H-M   'P 1'
#
loop_
_entity.id
_entity.type
_entity.pdbx_description
1 polymer ?
#
loop_
_entity_poly.entity_id
_entity_poly.type
_entity_poly.pdbx_seq_one_letter_code
_entity_poly.pdbx_strand_id
1 'polypeptide(L)'
;MTETPYDEQPTTHDHDDNATPSVTMDAVEQALRSAFGGSPGERRVVARQVRDLADAGIVEMDRNETLTVATVIDNLSDAPDDLSIAERWNWWLGALETAYGGYHEFQVTAIPDAE
;
A
#
# COMPACT_ATOMS: atom_id res chain seq x y z
N MET A 1 12.49 5.48 57.54
CA MET A 1 12.65 6.57 56.56
C MET A 1 14.07 6.46 56.04
N THR A 2 14.39 6.03 54.82
CA THR A 2 13.65 5.80 53.58
C THR A 2 14.44 4.74 52.82
N GLU A 3 13.88 3.54 52.66
CA GLU A 3 14.27 2.63 51.58
C GLU A 3 13.33 2.92 50.42
N THR A 4 13.90 3.27 49.27
CA THR A 4 13.20 3.13 47.99
C THR A 4 14.28 2.76 46.98
N PRO A 5 14.32 1.50 46.51
CA PRO A 5 15.19 1.14 45.41
C PRO A 5 14.60 1.77 44.15
N TYR A 6 15.37 2.58 43.45
CA TYR A 6 15.06 2.95 42.07
C TYR A 6 15.37 1.72 41.21
N ASP A 7 14.33 0.96 40.90
CA ASP A 7 14.31 -0.03 39.83
C ASP A 7 14.26 0.76 38.52
N GLU A 8 15.40 1.31 38.09
CA GLU A 8 15.56 1.80 36.72
C GLU A 8 15.92 0.59 35.85
N GLN A 9 14.90 -0.22 35.56
CA GLN A 9 14.87 -0.99 34.34
C GLN A 9 15.24 -0.02 33.20
N PRO A 10 16.25 -0.28 32.37
CA PRO A 10 16.35 0.42 31.11
C PRO A 10 15.09 0.03 30.35
N THR A 11 14.11 0.95 30.34
CA THR A 11 12.97 0.89 29.45
C THR A 11 13.56 0.63 28.08
N THR A 12 13.25 -0.53 27.53
CA THR A 12 13.39 -0.82 26.12
C THR A 12 13.01 0.47 25.43
N HIS A 13 13.99 1.07 24.78
CA HIS A 13 13.74 2.12 23.81
C HIS A 13 12.98 1.38 22.72
N ASP A 14 11.67 1.18 22.93
CA ASP A 14 10.69 1.11 21.87
C ASP A 14 11.07 2.30 21.03
N HIS A 15 11.87 2.03 19.99
CA HIS A 15 12.02 2.95 18.90
C HIS A 15 10.58 3.24 18.56
N ASP A 16 10.17 4.48 18.80
CA ASP A 16 9.02 5.06 18.15
C ASP A 16 9.17 4.68 16.68
N ASP A 17 8.48 3.62 16.28
CA ASP A 17 8.14 3.29 14.91
C ASP A 17 7.16 4.38 14.46
N ASN A 18 7.66 5.61 14.41
CA ASN A 18 7.35 6.57 13.37
C ASN A 18 8.11 6.18 12.08
N ALA A 19 8.34 4.88 11.89
CA ALA A 19 8.63 4.26 10.63
C ALA A 19 7.35 4.44 9.80
N THR A 20 7.45 5.20 8.71
CA THR A 20 6.49 5.22 7.62
C THR A 20 5.85 3.84 7.51
N PRO A 21 4.52 3.68 7.66
CA PRO A 21 3.92 2.36 7.70
C PRO A 21 4.28 1.67 6.40
N SER A 22 5.12 0.64 6.51
CA SER A 22 5.46 -0.23 5.40
C SER A 22 4.14 -0.76 4.83
N VAL A 23 4.02 -0.76 3.50
CA VAL A 23 2.81 -1.20 2.82
C VAL A 23 2.58 -2.68 3.15
N THR A 24 1.70 -2.95 4.11
CA THR A 24 1.29 -4.32 4.45
C THR A 24 0.07 -4.72 3.64
N MET A 25 -0.02 -6.00 3.25
CA MET A 25 -1.16 -6.50 2.50
C MET A 25 -2.48 -6.28 3.24
N ASP A 26 -2.52 -6.55 4.55
CA ASP A 26 -3.74 -6.39 5.36
C ASP A 26 -4.20 -4.93 5.43
N ALA A 27 -3.26 -3.98 5.56
CA ALA A 27 -3.59 -2.55 5.56
C ALA A 27 -4.16 -2.11 4.22
N VAL A 28 -3.57 -2.57 3.11
CA VAL A 28 -4.06 -2.27 1.75
C VAL A 28 -5.43 -2.89 1.53
N GLU A 29 -5.63 -4.18 1.83
CA GLU A 29 -6.94 -4.83 1.66
C GLU A 29 -8.04 -4.12 2.46
N GLN A 30 -7.74 -3.72 3.70
CA GLN A 30 -8.69 -3.00 4.55
C GLN A 30 -9.01 -1.61 4.00
N ALA A 31 -8.02 -0.88 3.50
CA ALA A 31 -8.21 0.43 2.90
C ALA A 31 -9.03 0.34 1.60
N LEU A 32 -8.70 -0.60 0.71
CA LEU A 32 -9.45 -0.86 -0.52
C LEU A 32 -10.90 -1.24 -0.24
N ARG A 33 -11.15 -2.09 0.77
CA ARG A 33 -12.51 -2.46 1.17
C ARG A 33 -13.30 -1.24 1.63
N SER A 34 -12.67 -0.36 2.39
CA SER A 34 -13.32 0.83 2.94
C SER A 34 -13.61 1.89 1.88
N ALA A 35 -12.71 2.07 0.91
CA ALA A 35 -12.82 3.10 -0.12
C ALA A 35 -13.71 2.66 -1.30
N PHE A 36 -13.56 1.43 -1.78
CA PHE A 36 -14.12 0.98 -3.06
C PHE A 36 -14.94 -0.31 -2.96
N GLY A 37 -14.83 -1.06 -1.85
CA GLY A 37 -15.50 -2.35 -1.70
C GLY A 37 -14.82 -3.47 -2.50
N GLY A 38 -15.45 -3.96 -3.57
CA GLY A 38 -14.95 -5.04 -4.42
C GLY A 38 -15.00 -6.44 -3.79
N SER A 39 -14.56 -7.45 -4.55
CA SER A 39 -14.49 -8.83 -4.03
C SER A 39 -13.23 -9.03 -3.15
N PRO A 40 -13.23 -9.99 -2.21
CA PRO A 40 -12.02 -10.33 -1.47
C PRO A 40 -10.85 -10.78 -2.35
N GLY A 41 -11.13 -11.51 -3.44
CA GLY A 41 -10.12 -11.98 -4.39
C GLY A 41 -9.45 -10.82 -5.12
N GLU A 42 -10.26 -9.88 -5.61
CA GLU A 42 -9.77 -8.67 -6.28
C GLU A 42 -8.90 -7.81 -5.36
N ARG A 43 -9.37 -7.52 -4.13
CA ARG A 43 -8.59 -6.75 -3.17
C ARG A 43 -7.25 -7.40 -2.84
N ARG A 44 -7.21 -8.73 -2.69
CA ARG A 44 -5.98 -9.46 -2.39
C ARG A 44 -4.98 -9.40 -3.52
N VAL A 45 -5.45 -9.53 -4.76
CA VAL A 45 -4.59 -9.39 -5.94
C VAL A 45 -4.00 -7.99 -6.01
N VAL A 46 -4.82 -6.95 -5.87
CA VAL A 46 -4.34 -5.56 -5.89
C VAL A 46 -3.40 -5.29 -4.72
N ALA A 47 -3.72 -5.74 -3.50
CA ALA A 47 -2.85 -5.58 -2.33
C ALA A 47 -1.47 -6.23 -2.53
N ARG A 48 -1.42 -7.36 -3.25
CA ARG A 48 -0.16 -8.00 -3.62
C ARG A 48 0.62 -7.13 -4.61
N GLN A 49 -0.02 -6.65 -5.67
CA GLN A 49 0.65 -5.78 -6.64
C GLN A 49 1.17 -4.48 -6.01
N VAL A 50 0.42 -3.89 -5.07
CA VAL A 50 0.85 -2.69 -4.33
C VAL A 50 2.12 -2.99 -3.53
N ARG A 51 2.17 -4.14 -2.85
CA ARG A 51 3.37 -4.56 -2.12
C ARG A 51 4.54 -4.82 -3.05
N ASP A 52 4.32 -5.56 -4.14
CA ASP A 52 5.38 -5.87 -5.11
C ASP A 52 5.94 -4.57 -5.72
N LEU A 53 5.09 -3.56 -5.98
CA LEU A 53 5.52 -2.24 -6.42
C LEU A 53 6.31 -1.47 -5.35
N ALA A 54 5.88 -1.55 -4.08
CA ALA A 54 6.59 -0.95 -2.96
C ALA A 54 7.99 -1.59 -2.77
N ASP A 55 8.06 -2.92 -2.85
CA ASP A 55 9.31 -3.69 -2.72
C ASP A 55 10.28 -3.40 -3.88
N ALA A 56 9.77 -3.06 -5.07
CA ALA A 56 10.59 -2.66 -6.22
C ALA A 56 11.21 -1.25 -6.06
N GLY A 57 10.61 -0.38 -5.24
CA GLY A 57 11.12 0.97 -4.97
C GLY A 57 11.09 1.95 -6.15
N ILE A 58 10.52 1.56 -7.29
CA ILE A 58 10.55 2.36 -8.53
C ILE A 58 9.78 3.69 -8.40
N VAL A 59 8.68 3.69 -7.63
CA VAL A 59 7.91 4.91 -7.35
C VAL A 59 8.76 5.95 -6.64
N GLU A 60 9.56 5.53 -5.65
CA GLU A 60 10.44 6.43 -4.91
C GLU A 60 11.56 6.96 -5.79
N MET A 61 12.13 6.12 -6.66
CA MET A 61 13.15 6.56 -7.62
C MET A 61 12.63 7.60 -8.62
N ASP A 62 11.41 7.42 -9.13
CA ASP A 62 10.85 8.29 -10.16
C ASP A 62 10.25 9.58 -9.58
N ARG A 63 9.59 9.48 -8.43
CA ARG A 63 8.81 10.58 -7.83
C ARG A 63 9.47 11.23 -6.62
N ASN A 64 10.56 10.67 -6.10
CA ASN A 64 11.17 11.07 -4.82
C ASN A 64 10.16 11.07 -3.66
N GLU A 65 9.21 10.14 -3.70
CA GLU A 65 8.14 9.98 -2.72
C GLU A 65 7.93 8.50 -2.41
N THR A 66 7.91 8.15 -1.13
CA THR A 66 7.64 6.77 -0.69
C THR A 66 6.20 6.37 -1.01
N LEU A 67 6.01 5.18 -1.56
CA LEU A 67 4.67 4.62 -1.79
C LEU A 67 4.02 4.24 -0.45
N THR A 68 2.91 4.90 -0.11
CA THR A 68 2.12 4.59 1.10
C THR A 68 0.72 4.11 0.75
N VAL A 69 0.05 3.44 1.70
CA VAL A 69 -1.36 3.03 1.54
C VAL A 69 -2.26 4.24 1.24
N ALA A 70 -2.02 5.38 1.90
CA ALA A 70 -2.79 6.60 1.65
C ALA A 70 -2.58 7.10 0.22
N THR A 71 -1.32 7.20 -0.22
CA THR A 71 -0.97 7.60 -1.59
C THR A 71 -1.64 6.68 -2.62
N VAL A 72 -1.67 5.35 -2.38
CA VAL A 72 -2.36 4.41 -3.26
C VAL A 72 -3.85 4.73 -3.35
N ILE A 73 -4.55 4.86 -2.22
CA ILE A 73 -5.99 5.13 -2.22
C ILE A 73 -6.31 6.47 -2.89
N ASP A 74 -5.51 7.51 -2.63
CA ASP A 74 -5.69 8.82 -3.25
C ASP A 74 -5.57 8.72 -4.79
N ASN A 75 -4.53 8.05 -5.29
CA ASN A 75 -4.33 7.89 -6.73
C ASN A 75 -5.40 6.99 -7.38
N LEU A 76 -5.92 5.98 -6.67
CA LEU A 76 -7.03 5.14 -7.16
C LEU A 76 -8.38 5.88 -7.17
N SER A 77 -8.53 6.90 -6.33
CA SER A 77 -9.75 7.72 -6.25
C SER A 77 -9.86 8.70 -7.42
N ASP A 78 -8.76 9.04 -8.08
CA ASP A 78 -8.75 9.88 -9.29
C ASP A 78 -9.26 9.16 -10.55
N ALA A 79 -9.34 7.83 -10.50
CA ALA A 79 -9.87 7.02 -11.60
C ALA A 79 -11.41 7.10 -11.68
N PRO A 80 -12.02 6.93 -12.87
CA PRO A 80 -13.48 6.97 -13.06
C PRO A 80 -14.27 6.07 -12.09
N ASP A 81 -15.45 6.56 -11.69
CA ASP A 81 -16.22 5.98 -10.58
C ASP A 81 -16.75 4.55 -10.83
N ASP A 82 -16.99 4.22 -12.09
CA ASP A 82 -17.55 2.97 -12.57
C ASP A 82 -16.53 1.82 -12.69
N LEU A 83 -15.24 2.11 -12.45
CA LEU A 83 -14.17 1.12 -12.53
C LEU A 83 -14.08 0.27 -11.26
N SER A 84 -13.82 -1.02 -11.48
CA SER A 84 -13.40 -1.97 -10.45
C SER A 84 -12.05 -1.60 -9.85
N ILE A 85 -11.67 -2.21 -8.73
CA ILE A 85 -10.40 -1.88 -8.04
C ILE A 85 -9.21 -2.22 -8.94
N ALA A 86 -9.25 -3.35 -9.63
CA ALA A 86 -8.19 -3.73 -10.57
C ALA A 86 -8.10 -2.78 -11.77
N GLU A 87 -9.23 -2.29 -12.28
CA GLU A 87 -9.25 -1.31 -13.37
C GLU A 87 -8.70 0.04 -12.93
N ARG A 88 -9.05 0.53 -11.73
CA ARG A 88 -8.46 1.74 -11.14
C ARG A 88 -6.95 1.62 -10.96
N TRP A 89 -6.51 0.45 -10.50
CA TRP A 89 -5.09 0.14 -10.36
C TRP A 89 -4.35 0.21 -11.70
N ASN A 90 -4.89 -0.46 -12.72
CA ASN A 90 -4.30 -0.45 -14.06
C ASN A 90 -4.38 0.94 -14.72
N TRP A 91 -5.41 1.73 -14.43
CA TRP A 91 -5.53 3.12 -14.88
C TRP A 91 -4.37 3.97 -14.32
N TRP A 92 -4.11 3.87 -13.02
CA TRP A 92 -3.02 4.59 -12.38
C TRP A 92 -1.64 4.12 -12.90
N LEU A 93 -1.42 2.80 -13.00
CA LEU A 93 -0.17 2.28 -13.59
C LEU A 93 -0.01 2.70 -15.06
N GLY A 94 -1.09 2.84 -15.82
CA GLY A 94 -1.03 3.38 -17.18
C GLY A 94 -0.53 4.83 -17.22
N ALA A 95 -0.92 5.64 -16.24
CA ALA A 95 -0.39 7.00 -16.10
C ALA A 95 1.11 6.99 -15.75
N LEU A 96 1.54 6.13 -14.83
CA LEU A 96 2.95 5.98 -14.45
C LEU A 96 3.81 5.43 -15.60
N GLU A 97 3.32 4.42 -16.32
CA GLU A 97 3.97 3.88 -17.52
C GLU A 97 4.14 4.97 -18.59
N THR A 98 3.14 5.83 -18.78
CA THR A 98 3.21 6.93 -19.74
C THR A 98 4.24 7.99 -19.35
N ALA A 99 4.40 8.24 -18.04
CA ALA A 99 5.28 9.28 -17.52
C ALA A 99 6.75 8.84 -17.38
N TYR A 100 6.97 7.60 -16.91
CA TYR A 100 8.27 7.10 -16.48
C TYR A 100 8.67 5.78 -17.14
N GLY A 101 7.69 4.93 -17.46
CA GLY A 101 7.90 3.57 -17.98
C GLY A 101 8.31 2.57 -16.90
N GLY A 102 8.19 1.27 -17.20
CA GLY A 102 8.60 0.19 -16.29
C GLY A 102 7.53 -0.25 -15.28
N TYR A 103 6.29 0.20 -15.45
CA TYR A 103 5.17 -0.11 -14.56
C TYR A 103 4.28 -1.26 -15.06
N HIS A 104 4.47 -1.69 -16.32
CA HIS A 104 3.65 -2.73 -16.94
C HIS A 104 3.64 -4.06 -16.16
N GLU A 105 4.76 -4.46 -15.54
CA GLU A 105 4.86 -5.72 -14.80
C GLU A 105 4.00 -5.77 -13.53
N PHE A 106 3.59 -4.61 -13.01
CA PHE A 106 2.76 -4.51 -11.80
C PHE A 106 1.27 -4.50 -12.11
N GLN A 107 0.87 -4.56 -13.38
CA GLN A 107 -0.55 -4.56 -13.77
C GLN A 107 -1.26 -5.86 -13.36
N VAL A 108 -2.53 -5.72 -12.97
CA VAL A 108 -3.41 -6.85 -12.71
C VAL A 108 -3.98 -7.33 -14.04
N THR A 109 -3.59 -8.52 -14.49
CA THR A 109 -4.06 -9.13 -15.75
C THR A 109 -5.08 -10.24 -15.55
N ALA A 110 -5.18 -10.78 -14.33
CA ALA A 110 -6.17 -11.78 -13.96
C ALA A 110 -6.60 -11.59 -12.51
N ILE A 111 -7.91 -11.65 -12.28
CA ILE A 111 -8.49 -11.80 -10.95
C ILE A 111 -9.00 -13.24 -10.89
N PRO A 112 -8.60 -14.05 -9.90
CA PRO A 112 -9.18 -15.38 -9.76
C PRO A 112 -10.68 -15.24 -9.51
N ASP A 113 -11.49 -15.98 -10.27
CA ASP A 113 -12.93 -16.03 -10.05
C ASP A 113 -13.20 -16.40 -8.59
N ALA A 114 -14.05 -15.62 -7.93
CA ALA A 114 -14.47 -15.93 -6.58
C ALA A 114 -15.44 -17.12 -6.64
N GLU A 115 -14.94 -18.34 -6.42
CA GLU A 115 -15.77 -19.49 -6.05
C GLU A 115 -16.38 -19.33 -4.65
#